data_AF-A0A6J4BXQ1-F1
#
_entry.id   AF-A0A6J4BXQ1-F1
#
_cell.length_a   1.000
_cell.length_b   1.000
_cell.length_c   1.000
_cell.angle_alpha   90.00
_cell.angle_beta   90.00
_cell.angle_gamma   90.00
#
_symmetry.space_group_name_H-M   'P 1'
#
loop_
_entity.id
_entity.type
_entity.pdbx_description
1 polymer ?
#
loop_
_entity_poly.entity_id
_entity_poly.type
_entity_poly.pdbx_seq_one_letter_code
_entity_poly.pdbx_strand_id
1 'polypeptide(L)' 'MDNKLHDEPSSVTAEHGQVLVDGPDGVAVSLTPDAAVETSDRLLEAAVEAQGQKLAETLAEKERAERKAG' A
#
# COMPACT_ATOMS: atom_id res chain seq x y z
N MET A 1 -1.26 -12.37 -12.26
CA MET A 1 -0.80 -11.95 -10.94
C MET A 1 -1.96 -12.11 -9.98
N ASP A 2 -1.78 -12.85 -8.90
CA ASP A 2 -2.77 -12.94 -7.83
C ASP A 2 -2.63 -11.67 -6.96
N ASN A 3 -3.62 -10.78 -6.99
CA ASN A 3 -3.58 -9.51 -6.25
C ASN A 3 -4.10 -9.70 -4.82
N LYS A 4 -3.44 -10.59 -4.08
CA LYS A 4 -3.79 -10.87 -2.68
C LYS A 4 -3.45 -9.66 -1.81
N LEU A 5 -4.36 -9.26 -0.93
CA LEU A 5 -4.08 -8.23 0.08
C LEU A 5 -3.24 -8.85 1.19
N HIS A 6 -2.17 -8.16 1.57
CA HIS A 6 -1.29 -8.54 2.69
C HIS A 6 -1.35 -7.47 3.76
N ASP A 7 -1.44 -7.89 5.03
CA ASP A 7 -1.43 -6.99 6.18
C ASP A 7 -0.02 -6.91 6.82
N GLU A 8 0.86 -7.88 6.51
CA GLU A 8 2.25 -7.86 6.93
C GLU A 8 3.09 -6.91 6.04
N PRO A 9 3.94 -6.04 6.62
CA PRO A 9 4.82 -5.18 5.85
C PRO A 9 5.97 -5.98 5.21
N SER A 10 6.53 -5.44 4.14
CA SER A 10 7.79 -5.96 3.57
C SER A 10 8.97 -5.68 4.51
N SER A 11 9.95 -6.58 4.50
CA SER A 11 11.26 -6.34 5.13
C SER A 11 12.13 -5.47 4.22
N VAL A 12 12.85 -4.51 4.78
CA VAL A 12 13.74 -3.61 4.02
C VAL A 12 15.12 -3.58 4.67
N THR A 13 16.17 -3.90 3.90
CA THR A 13 17.57 -3.91 4.37
C THR A 13 18.51 -3.21 3.39
N ALA A 14 19.62 -2.68 3.89
CA ALA A 14 20.66 -2.08 3.07
C ALA A 14 21.86 -3.03 2.97
N GLU A 15 22.25 -3.39 1.75
CA GLU A 15 23.35 -4.32 1.49
C GLU A 15 24.11 -3.93 0.23
N HIS A 16 25.45 -3.85 0.31
CA HIS A 16 26.33 -3.54 -0.82
C HIS A 16 25.92 -2.31 -1.66
N GLY A 17 25.44 -1.23 -1.01
CA GLY A 17 25.04 0.01 -1.70
C GLY A 17 23.67 -0.07 -2.40
N GLN A 18 22.90 -1.12 -2.13
CA GLN A 18 21.55 -1.35 -2.62
C GLN A 18 20.58 -1.46 -1.44
N VAL A 19 19.30 -1.25 -1.72
CA VAL A 19 18.20 -1.49 -0.80
C VAL A 19 17.46 -2.73 -1.27
N LEU A 20 17.37 -3.75 -0.41
CA LEU A 20 16.60 -4.96 -0.66
C LEU A 20 15.24 -4.83 0.01
N VAL A 21 14.18 -5.12 -0.74
CA VAL A 21 12.80 -5.19 -0.23
C VAL A 21 12.31 -6.62 -0.44
N ASP A 22 11.90 -7.28 0.64
CA ASP A 22 11.36 -8.65 0.62
C ASP A 22 9.90 -8.65 1.09
N GLY A 23 9.00 -8.99 0.18
CA GLY A 23 7.56 -9.02 0.35
C GLY A 23 7.04 -10.31 0.98
N PRO A 24 5.87 -10.27 1.64
CA PRO A 24 5.28 -11.43 2.32
C PRO A 24 4.92 -12.62 1.41
N ASP A 25 4.94 -12.44 0.09
CA ASP A 25 4.71 -13.46 -0.93
C ASP A 25 6.00 -13.91 -1.66
N GLY A 26 7.17 -13.50 -1.17
CA GLY A 26 8.46 -13.80 -1.79
C GLY A 26 8.82 -12.88 -2.95
N VAL A 27 8.15 -11.73 -3.09
CA VAL A 27 8.58 -10.66 -4.00
C VAL A 27 9.82 -9.98 -3.41
N ALA A 28 10.98 -10.28 -3.99
CA ALA A 28 12.24 -9.61 -3.66
C ALA A 28 12.63 -8.63 -4.78
N VAL A 29 12.88 -7.37 -4.43
CA VAL A 29 13.42 -6.35 -5.35
C VAL A 29 14.64 -5.66 -4.77
N SER A 30 15.60 -5.32 -5.64
CA SER A 30 16.77 -4.52 -5.29
C SER A 30 16.64 -3.13 -5.92
N LEU A 31 16.81 -2.10 -5.10
CA LEU A 31 16.72 -0.70 -5.51
C LEU A 31 18.05 0.00 -5.28
N THR A 32 18.35 0.99 -6.12
CA THR A 32 19.37 1.99 -5.75
C THR A 32 18.85 2.84 -4.60
N PRO A 33 19.72 3.53 -3.84
CA PRO A 33 19.28 4.41 -2.75
C PRO A 33 18.26 5.46 -3.21
N ASP A 34 18.52 6.13 -4.35
CA ASP A 34 17.61 7.16 -4.88
C ASP A 34 16.25 6.57 -5.30
N ALA A 35 16.27 5.39 -5.92
CA ALA A 35 15.03 4.70 -6.29
C ALA A 35 14.22 4.25 -5.06
N ALA A 36 14.90 3.86 -3.98
CA ALA A 36 14.25 3.49 -2.73
C ALA A 36 13.54 4.69 -2.07
N VAL A 37 14.18 5.87 -2.05
CA VAL A 37 13.58 7.11 -1.54
C VAL A 37 12.32 7.46 -2.34
N GLU A 38 12.45 7.58 -3.66
CA GLU A 38 11.32 7.92 -4.54
C GLU A 38 10.18 6.90 -4.44
N THR A 39 10.51 5.61 -4.32
CA THR A 39 9.49 4.56 -4.14
C THR A 39 8.78 4.68 -2.80
N SER A 40 9.51 5.04 -1.74
CA SER A 40 8.92 5.22 -0.41
C SER A 40 7.91 6.37 -0.37
N ASP A 41 8.20 7.47 -1.07
CA ASP A 41 7.30 8.62 -1.17
C ASP A 41 6.02 8.25 -1.92
N ARG A 42 6.15 7.60 -3.08
CA ARG A 42 4.99 7.12 -3.87
C ARG A 42 4.13 6.12 -3.09
N LEU A 43 4.76 5.23 -2.32
CA LEU A 43 4.04 4.26 -1.50
C LEU A 43 3.24 4.96 -0.39
N LEU A 44 3.83 5.97 0.25
CA LEU A 44 3.15 6.77 1.27
C LEU A 44 1.96 7.54 0.68
N GLU A 45 2.15 8.21 -0.45
CA GLU A 45 1.09 8.94 -1.15
C GLU A 45 -0.08 7.99 -1.49
N ALA A 46 0.20 6.85 -2.12
CA ALA A 46 -0.82 5.86 -2.46
C ALA A 46 -1.54 5.30 -1.23
N ALA A 47 -0.85 5.10 -0.10
CA ALA A 47 -1.45 4.66 1.14
C ALA A 47 -2.43 5.69 1.72
N VAL A 48 -2.09 6.99 1.63
CA VAL A 48 -2.99 8.08 2.04
C VAL A 48 -4.22 8.14 1.14
N GLU A 49 -4.05 8.05 -0.18
CA GLU A 49 -5.17 8.01 -1.13
C GLU A 49 -6.11 6.82 -0.85
N ALA A 50 -5.56 5.63 -0.65
CA ALA A 50 -6.34 4.43 -0.35
C ALA A 50 -7.13 4.56 0.95
N GLN A 51 -6.58 5.23 1.99
CA GLN A 51 -7.33 5.53 3.20
C GLN A 51 -8.51 6.48 2.94
N GLY A 52 -8.31 7.50 2.11
CA GLY A 52 -9.38 8.39 1.66
C GLY A 52 -10.49 7.65 0.92
N GLN A 53 -10.13 6.72 0.04
CA GLN A 53 -11.07 5.88 -0.70
C GLN A 53 -11.90 5.00 0.24
N LYS A 54 -11.27 4.32 1.22
CA LYS A 54 -11.98 3.51 2.23
C LYS A 54 -13.00 4.32 3.02
N LEU A 55 -12.65 5.55 3.41
CA LEU A 55 -13.57 6.43 4.11
C LEU A 55 -14.75 6.83 3.22
N ALA A 56 -14.49 7.23 1.98
CA ALA A 56 -15.54 7.62 1.03
C ALA A 56 -16.52 6.46 0.77
N GLU A 57 -16.03 5.23 0.61
CA GLU A 57 -16.85 4.03 0.45
C GLU A 57 -17.74 3.79 1.67
N THR A 58 -17.17 3.88 2.88
CA THR A 58 -17.92 3.73 4.14
C THR A 58 -19.06 4.74 4.26
N LEU A 59 -18.84 6.00 3.86
CA LEU A 59 -19.88 7.04 3.90
C LEU A 59 -20.98 6.76 2.86
N ALA A 60 -20.60 6.40 1.64
CA ALA A 60 -21.56 6.05 0.59
C ALA A 60 -22.42 4.83 0.98
N GLU A 61 -21.87 3.86 1.70
CA GLU A 61 -22.63 2.74 2.24
C GLU A 61 -23.67 3.17 3.28
N LYS A 62 -23.31 4.07 4.20
CA LYS A 62 -24.25 4.62 5.19
C LYS A 62 -25.42 5.36 4.54
N GLU A 63 -25.13 6.25 3.59
CA GLU A 63 -26.16 6.99 2.85
C GLU A 63 -27.09 6.05 2.05
N ARG A 64 -26.54 4.97 1.48
CA ARG A 64 -27.35 3.96 0.77
C ARG A 64 -28.24 3.17 1.74
N ALA A 65 -27.77 2.88 2.94
CA ALA A 65 -28.57 2.19 3.95
C ALA A 65 -29.72 3.06 4.46
N GLU A 66 -29.47 4.34 4.75
CA GLU A 66 -30.48 5.30 5.20
C GLU A 66 -31.59 5.49 4.16
N ARG A 67 -31.24 5.62 2.87
CA ARG A 67 -32.22 5.73 1.78
C ARG A 67 -33.07 4.47 1.56
N LYS A 68 -32.60 3.30 1.98
CA LYS A 68 -33.38 2.06 1.91
C LYS A 68 -34.30 1.86 3.11
N ALA A 69 -34.06 2.59 4.21
CA ALA A 69 -34.79 2.46 5.46
C ALA A 69 -35.94 3.48 5.60
N GLY A 70 -35.99 4.51 4.76
CA GLY A 70 -37.08 5.48 4.65
C GLY A 70 -37.97 5.20 3.44
#